data_AF-A0A5J5GI02-F1
#
_entry.id   AF-A0A5J5GI02-F1
#
_cell.length_a   1.000
_cell.length_b   1.000
_cell.length_c   1.000
_cell.angle_alpha   90.00
_cell.angle_beta   90.00
_cell.angle_gamma   90.00
#
_symmetry.space_group_name_H-M   'P 1'
#
loop_
_entity.id
_entity.type
_entity.pdbx_description
1 polymer ?
#
loop_
_entity_poly.entity_id
_entity_poly.type
_entity_poly.pdbx_seq_one_letter_code
_entity_poly.pdbx_strand_id
1 'polypeptide(L)' 'MIDETKIARALAGNLGTTELTAEEFAAWEERFTELMGQPSPEELAFFEERRRSGLGVGLDADGKLVHGTSRT' A
#
# COMPACT_ATOMS: atom_id res chain seq x y z
N MET A 1 -21.60 12.55 -14.52
CA MET A 1 -20.93 11.40 -15.18
C MET A 1 -19.46 11.56 -14.90
N ILE A 2 -18.83 10.53 -14.35
CA ILE A 2 -17.43 10.55 -13.92
C ILE A 2 -16.51 10.44 -15.14
N ASP A 3 -15.46 11.27 -15.21
CA ASP A 3 -14.41 11.13 -16.23
C ASP A 3 -13.32 10.17 -15.73
N GLU A 4 -13.39 8.93 -16.22
CA GLU A 4 -12.44 7.86 -15.90
C GLU A 4 -11.01 8.18 -16.33
N THR A 5 -10.82 8.95 -17.41
CA THR A 5 -9.47 9.34 -17.87
C THR A 5 -8.83 10.31 -16.88
N LYS A 6 -9.65 11.21 -16.33
CA LYS A 6 -9.19 12.20 -15.35
C LYS A 6 -8.81 11.57 -14.03
N ILE A 7 -9.59 10.59 -13.56
CA ILE A 7 -9.25 9.76 -12.38
C ILE A 7 -7.95 9.00 -12.63
N ALA A 8 -7.79 8.35 -13.79
CA ALA A 8 -6.57 7.61 -14.12
C ALA A 8 -5.33 8.51 -14.13
N ARG A 9 -5.45 9.73 -14.65
CA ARG A 9 -4.36 10.72 -14.61
C ARG A 9 -4.04 11.17 -13.19
N ALA A 10 -5.03 11.35 -12.32
CA ALA A 10 -4.81 11.69 -10.92
C ALA A 10 -4.16 10.53 -10.15
N LEU A 11 -4.56 9.28 -10.40
CA LEU A 11 -3.89 8.09 -9.83
C LEU A 11 -2.42 7.97 -10.28
N ALA A 12 -2.13 8.34 -11.53
CA ALA A 12 -0.77 8.34 -12.07
C ALA A 12 0.06 9.58 -11.65
N GLY A 13 -0.50 10.51 -10.85
CA GLY A 13 0.17 11.75 -10.46
C GLY A 13 0.33 12.79 -11.58
N ASN A 14 -0.31 12.57 -12.74
CA ASN A 14 -0.27 13.45 -13.91
C ASN A 14 -1.35 14.55 -13.93
N LEU A 15 -2.16 14.61 -12.87
CA LEU A 15 -3.21 15.60 -12.64
C LEU A 15 -3.35 15.82 -11.13
N GLY A 16 -3.55 17.06 -10.71
CA GLY A 16 -3.84 17.35 -9.31
C GLY A 16 -5.23 16.85 -8.89
N THR A 17 -5.36 16.34 -7.67
CA THR A 17 -6.68 15.96 -7.10
C THR A 17 -7.60 17.16 -6.90
N THR A 18 -7.04 18.36 -6.79
CA THR A 18 -7.78 19.64 -6.76
C THR A 18 -8.50 19.95 -8.07
N GLU A 19 -8.13 19.29 -9.17
CA GLU A 19 -8.78 19.43 -10.47
C GLU A 19 -10.01 18.52 -10.60
N LEU A 20 -10.20 17.55 -9.68
CA LEU A 20 -11.34 16.64 -9.66
C LEU A 20 -12.60 17.33 -9.11
N THR A 21 -13.76 16.97 -9.65
CA THR A 21 -15.04 17.25 -8.98
C THR A 21 -15.17 16.40 -7.71
N ALA A 22 -16.13 16.72 -6.83
CA ALA A 22 -16.34 15.95 -5.60
C ALA A 22 -16.65 14.46 -5.87
N GLU A 23 -17.45 14.17 -6.90
CA GLU A 23 -17.78 12.80 -7.30
C GLU A 23 -16.55 12.05 -7.84
N GLU A 24 -15.74 12.72 -8.67
CA GLU A 24 -14.49 12.16 -9.19
C GLU A 24 -13.46 11.95 -8.07
N PHE A 25 -13.39 12.86 -7.10
CA PHE A 25 -12.49 12.74 -5.95
C PHE A 25 -12.86 11.54 -5.09
N ALA A 26 -14.14 11.32 -4.78
CA ALA A 26 -14.58 10.15 -4.02
C ALA A 26 -14.21 8.84 -4.71
N ALA A 27 -14.40 8.76 -6.03
CA ALA A 27 -14.00 7.58 -6.82
C ALA A 27 -12.47 7.40 -6.90
N TRP A 28 -11.71 8.50 -6.98
CA TRP A 28 -10.25 8.47 -6.90
C TRP A 28 -9.78 8.00 -5.51
N GLU A 29 -10.38 8.49 -4.43
CA GLU A 29 -10.02 8.17 -3.04
C GLU A 29 -10.21 6.68 -2.72
N GLU A 30 -11.33 6.10 -3.14
CA GLU A 30 -11.60 4.67 -2.98
C GLU A 30 -10.53 3.83 -3.70
N ARG A 31 -10.25 4.13 -4.98
CA ARG A 31 -9.26 3.40 -5.79
C ARG A 31 -7.84 3.59 -5.29
N PHE A 32 -7.49 4.81 -4.88
CA PHE A 32 -6.19 5.11 -4.30
C PHE A 32 -5.99 4.30 -3.01
N THR A 33 -6.99 4.27 -2.14
CA THR A 33 -6.95 3.51 -0.89
C THR A 33 -6.81 2.00 -1.15
N GLU A 34 -7.53 1.47 -2.14
CA GLU A 34 -7.41 0.07 -2.54
C GLU A 34 -5.99 -0.25 -3.06
N LEU A 35 -5.46 0.56 -3.98
CA LEU A 35 -4.14 0.37 -4.57
C LEU A 35 -3.01 0.46 -3.54
N MET A 36 -3.10 1.41 -2.61
CA MET A 36 -2.07 1.61 -1.57
C MET A 36 -2.23 0.65 -0.38
N GLY A 37 -3.40 0.03 -0.22
CA GLY A 37 -3.68 -0.93 0.84
C GLY A 37 -3.17 -2.34 0.53
N GLN A 38 -2.89 -2.65 -0.73
CA GLN A 38 -2.39 -3.96 -1.15
C GLN A 38 -0.87 -3.92 -1.36
N PRO A 39 -0.09 -4.78 -0.68
CA PRO A 39 1.34 -4.86 -0.94
C PRO A 39 1.60 -5.40 -2.35
N SER A 40 2.64 -4.88 -3.00
CA SER A 40 3.08 -5.39 -4.30
C SER A 40 3.65 -6.81 -4.19
N PRO A 41 3.69 -7.59 -5.28
CA PRO A 41 4.37 -8.89 -5.29
C PRO A 41 5.83 -8.82 -4.83
N GLU A 42 6.54 -7.74 -5.18
CA GLU A 42 7.92 -7.49 -4.76
C GLU A 42 8.02 -7.21 -3.26
N GLU A 43 7.10 -6.41 -2.71
CA GLU A 43 7.02 -6.16 -1.27
C GLU A 43 6.71 -7.45 -0.50
N LEU A 44 5.76 -8.25 -0.98
CA LEU A 44 5.44 -9.56 -0.41
C LEU A 44 6.65 -10.48 -0.37
N ALA A 45 7.36 -10.62 -1.49
CA ALA A 45 8.56 -11.45 -1.61
C ALA A 45 9.70 -10.95 -0.69
N PHE A 46 9.93 -9.65 -0.65
CA PHE A 46 10.91 -9.03 0.24
C PHE A 46 10.62 -9.32 1.72
N PHE A 47 9.37 -9.14 2.15
CA PHE A 47 9.00 -9.39 3.54
C PHE A 47 8.99 -10.90 3.88
N GLU A 48 8.68 -11.77 2.91
CA GLU A 48 8.81 -13.22 3.08
C GLU A 48 10.27 -13.63 3.31
N GLU A 49 11.20 -13.12 2.50
CA GLU A 49 12.62 -13.39 2.67
C GLU A 49 13.13 -12.90 4.03
N ARG A 50 12.73 -11.70 4.46
CA ARG A 50 13.08 -11.20 5.79
C ARG A 50 12.57 -12.10 6.90
N ARG A 51 11.32 -12.57 6.83
CA ARG A 51 10.76 -13.51 7.82
C ARG A 51 11.58 -14.80 7.84
N ARG A 52 11.86 -15.40 6.68
CA ARG A 52 12.66 -16.64 6.57
C ARG A 52 14.08 -16.48 7.13
N SER A 53 14.68 -15.31 6.94
CA SER A 53 16.06 -15.03 7.34
C SER A 53 16.20 -14.58 8.79
N GLY A 54 15.10 -14.51 9.55
CA GLY A 54 15.14 -13.95 10.90
C GLY A 54 15.47 -12.46 10.92
N LEU A 55 15.12 -11.71 9.87
CA LEU A 55 15.29 -10.26 9.79
C LEU A 55 13.96 -9.51 9.95
N GLY A 56 12.87 -10.24 10.15
CA GLY A 56 11.57 -9.67 10.46
C GLY A 56 11.52 -9.11 11.88
N VAL A 57 10.59 -8.18 12.12
CA VAL A 57 10.14 -7.81 13.47
C VAL A 57 8.64 -8.01 13.52
N GLY A 58 8.13 -8.56 14.61
CA GLY A 58 6.71 -8.80 14.85
C GLY A 58 6.33 -8.44 16.27
N LEU A 59 5.07 -8.65 16.61
CA LEU A 59 4.58 -8.55 17.99
C LEU A 59 4.24 -9.96 18.48
N ASP A 60 4.59 -10.26 19.73
CA ASP A 60 4.05 -11.43 20.42
C ASP A 60 2.61 -11.20 20.90
N ALA A 61 2.02 -12.19 21.57
CA ALA A 61 0.67 -12.12 22.09
C ALA A 61 0.46 -11.00 23.14
N ASP A 62 1.53 -10.53 23.77
CA ASP A 62 1.52 -9.45 24.74
C ASP A 62 1.84 -8.08 24.11
N GLY A 63 1.98 -8.03 22.77
CA GLY A 63 2.32 -6.81 22.04
C GLY A 63 3.79 -6.39 22.18
N LYS A 64 4.69 -7.28 22.59
CA LYS A 64 6.13 -6.99 22.67
C LYS A 64 6.80 -7.27 21.35
N LEU A 65 7.77 -6.42 20.99
CA LEU A 65 8.58 -6.62 19.79
C LEU A 65 9.38 -7.91 19.89
N VAL A 66 9.17 -8.79 18.91
CA VAL A 66 9.98 -9.99 18.68
C VAL A 66 10.73 -9.83 17.37
N HIS A 67 12.03 -10.02 17.42
CA HIS A 67 12.85 -10.07 16.21
C HIS A 67 12.89 -11.51 15.71
N GLY A 68 12.88 -11.69 14.39
CA GLY A 68 13.32 -12.92 13.80
C GLY A 68 14.72 -13.24 14.34
N THR A 69 14.94 -14.46 14.78
CA THR A 69 16.29 -14.89 15.18
C THR A 69 17.03 -15.27 13.90
N SER A 70 18.08 -14.51 13.56
CA SER A 70 19.00 -14.89 12.50
C SER A 70 19.63 -16.25 12.84
N ARG A 71 19.63 -17.17 11.89
CA ARG A 71 20.31 -18.46 12.00
C ARG A 71 21.81 -18.20 12.10
N THR A 72 22.43 -18.51 13.25
CA THR A 72 23.88 -18.72 13.38
C THR A 72 24.32 -19.94 12.59
#